data_AF-A0A3M1XNI4-F1
#
_entry.id   AF-A0A3M1XNI4-F1
#
_cell.length_a   1.000
_cell.length_b   1.000
_cell.length_c   1.000
_cell.angle_alpha   90.00
_cell.angle_beta   90.00
_cell.angle_gamma   90.00
#
_symmetry.space_group_name_H-M   'P 1'
#
loop_
_entity.id
_entity.type
_entity.pdbx_description
1 polymer ?
#
loop_
_entity_poly.entity_id
_entity_poly.type
_entity_poly.pdbx_seq_one_letter_code
_entity_poly.pdbx_strand_id
1 'polypeptide(L)'
;MNTKRTALGSAIVLYFIIGLEILIMISPFAGFFYSVFNPFLLALAKHPATRWLSAFYLPHMVVPPDGFLKTIRVLGSVLFVAGMLGFFICAVQVYTNKFLKRGAALGGLYSFIRHPQYLCLALAGLGLCILWPRFLVAVLWVVMVGIYYLLSKDEERRMLRQFPEVYREYMKRTGMFLPGRFERFFSAKTIASKVMVYLLLGAVVIGGAFLLRSYTVRHLPLWHEEGVVAVSILPEDLPKMNHRMLDILKLPEVRTQLKKDRKYLVYVMPVQYIMQGLIADTGTEWRLYKHHHTISMITDWIIHPFRHLRQGHHHMDEHGHSHPTGQNHQGVLRRLIFLEIEDAGALPYGAFGIRVKRTPRFMADIEFHNLKLLQI
;
A
#
# COMPACT_ATOMS: atom_id res chain seq x y z
N MET A 1 -28.82 -29.49 -9.25
CA MET A 1 -27.46 -28.89 -9.25
C MET A 1 -26.94 -28.81 -7.83
N ASN A 2 -25.81 -29.45 -7.54
CA ASN A 2 -25.35 -29.71 -6.17
C ASN A 2 -24.64 -28.47 -5.59
N THR A 3 -25.39 -27.62 -4.88
CA THR A 3 -24.98 -26.31 -4.33
C THR A 3 -23.69 -26.37 -3.49
N LYS A 4 -23.38 -27.51 -2.88
CA LYS A 4 -22.14 -27.73 -2.13
C LYS A 4 -20.89 -27.86 -3.01
N ARG A 5 -21.01 -28.44 -4.22
CA ARG A 5 -19.89 -28.57 -5.16
C ARG A 5 -19.58 -27.24 -5.84
N THR A 6 -20.59 -26.45 -6.20
CA THR A 6 -20.40 -25.10 -6.73
C THR A 6 -19.82 -24.16 -5.68
N ALA A 7 -20.29 -24.21 -4.43
CA ALA A 7 -19.72 -23.42 -3.32
C ALA A 7 -18.24 -23.76 -3.04
N LEU A 8 -17.89 -25.04 -3.08
CA LEU A 8 -16.52 -25.52 -2.90
C LEU A 8 -15.62 -25.09 -4.07
N GLY A 9 -16.13 -25.17 -5.31
CA GLY A 9 -15.43 -24.68 -6.50
C GLY A 9 -15.18 -23.17 -6.47
N SER A 10 -16.18 -22.37 -6.08
CA SER A 10 -16.02 -20.93 -5.89
C SER A 10 -15.08 -20.57 -4.74
N ALA A 11 -15.05 -21.36 -3.67
CA ALA A 11 -14.10 -21.18 -2.57
C ALA A 11 -12.66 -21.48 -3.01
N ILE A 12 -12.44 -22.48 -3.86
CA ILE A 12 -11.12 -22.80 -4.44
C ILE A 12 -10.67 -21.71 -5.40
N VAL A 13 -11.55 -21.17 -6.24
CA VAL A 13 -11.25 -20.04 -7.12
C VAL A 13 -10.91 -18.79 -6.31
N LEU A 14 -11.68 -18.50 -5.25
CA LEU A 14 -11.38 -17.41 -4.33
C LEU A 14 -10.04 -17.63 -3.60
N TYR A 15 -9.73 -18.87 -3.21
CA TYR A 15 -8.45 -19.23 -2.60
C TYR A 15 -7.29 -19.09 -3.57
N PHE A 16 -7.49 -19.44 -4.83
CA PHE A 16 -6.52 -19.22 -5.90
C PHE A 16 -6.31 -17.72 -6.12
N ILE A 17 -7.38 -16.91 -6.18
CA ILE A 17 -7.28 -15.45 -6.34
C ILE A 17 -6.55 -14.81 -5.14
N ILE A 18 -6.85 -15.22 -3.91
CA ILE A 18 -6.23 -14.69 -2.69
C ILE A 18 -4.78 -15.16 -2.52
N GLY A 19 -4.50 -16.45 -2.79
CA GLY A 19 -3.13 -16.99 -2.77
C GLY A 19 -2.25 -16.40 -3.88
N LEU A 20 -2.86 -16.17 -5.05
CA LEU A 20 -2.24 -15.47 -6.17
C LEU A 20 -2.03 -13.98 -5.85
N GLU A 21 -2.94 -13.32 -5.12
CA GLU A 21 -2.77 -11.93 -4.67
C GLU A 21 -1.57 -11.78 -3.72
N ILE A 22 -1.41 -12.66 -2.74
CA ILE A 22 -0.23 -12.66 -1.84
C ILE A 22 1.05 -12.92 -2.64
N LEU A 23 1.04 -13.89 -3.56
CA LEU A 23 2.18 -14.17 -4.43
C LEU A 23 2.51 -12.97 -5.34
N ILE A 24 1.49 -12.33 -5.91
CA ILE A 24 1.64 -11.19 -6.82
C ILE A 24 2.13 -9.95 -6.09
N MET A 25 1.63 -9.65 -4.89
CA MET A 25 2.01 -8.47 -4.12
C MET A 25 3.46 -8.51 -3.61
N ILE A 26 4.06 -9.71 -3.51
CA ILE A 26 5.47 -9.91 -3.15
C ILE A 26 6.37 -9.98 -4.41
N SER A 27 5.77 -10.22 -5.57
CA SER A 27 6.48 -10.40 -6.83
C SER A 27 6.75 -9.08 -7.57
N PRO A 28 7.76 -9.03 -8.45
CA PRO A 28 7.98 -7.91 -9.37
C PRO A 28 6.83 -7.67 -10.38
N PHE A 29 5.80 -8.53 -10.40
CA PHE A 29 4.62 -8.40 -11.23
C PHE A 29 3.57 -7.41 -10.71
N ALA A 30 3.84 -6.71 -9.60
CA ALA A 30 3.05 -5.59 -9.09
C ALA A 30 2.53 -4.62 -10.18
N GLY A 31 3.36 -4.28 -11.18
CA GLY A 31 2.94 -3.42 -12.29
C GLY A 31 2.05 -4.08 -13.34
N PHE A 32 2.22 -5.38 -13.60
CA PHE A 32 1.29 -6.17 -14.42
C PHE A 32 -0.06 -6.33 -13.71
N PHE A 33 -0.04 -6.49 -12.38
CA PHE A 33 -1.25 -6.44 -11.58
C PHE A 33 -1.91 -5.07 -11.67
N TYR A 34 -1.17 -3.97 -11.57
CA TYR A 34 -1.76 -2.65 -11.74
C TYR A 34 -2.35 -2.43 -13.14
N SER A 35 -1.73 -2.92 -14.22
CA SER A 35 -2.33 -2.79 -15.56
C SER A 35 -3.59 -3.63 -15.72
N VAL A 36 -3.64 -4.83 -15.14
CA VAL A 36 -4.83 -5.71 -15.14
C VAL A 36 -5.94 -5.22 -14.20
N PHE A 37 -5.57 -4.66 -13.04
CA PHE A 37 -6.51 -4.15 -12.04
C PHE A 37 -6.97 -2.73 -12.32
N ASN A 38 -6.25 -1.95 -13.13
CA ASN A 38 -6.63 -0.56 -13.42
C ASN A 38 -8.06 -0.44 -13.96
N PRO A 39 -8.53 -1.26 -14.93
CA PRO A 39 -9.93 -1.25 -15.36
C PRO A 39 -10.92 -1.50 -14.21
N PHE A 40 -10.60 -2.42 -13.29
CA PHE A 40 -11.43 -2.73 -12.13
C PHE A 40 -11.45 -1.59 -11.11
N LEU A 41 -10.29 -1.00 -10.81
CA LEU A 41 -10.16 0.16 -9.93
C LEU A 41 -10.91 1.38 -10.50
N LEU A 42 -10.85 1.59 -11.81
CA LEU A 42 -11.59 2.63 -12.51
C LEU A 42 -13.09 2.36 -12.46
N ALA A 43 -13.53 1.11 -12.62
CA ALA A 43 -14.95 0.75 -12.47
C ALA A 43 -15.46 1.04 -11.04
N LEU A 44 -14.68 0.69 -10.02
CA LEU A 44 -15.00 1.02 -8.62
C LEU A 44 -15.00 2.54 -8.37
N ALA A 45 -14.14 3.30 -9.06
CA ALA A 45 -14.06 4.76 -8.91
C ALA A 45 -15.26 5.51 -9.52
N LYS A 46 -15.95 4.91 -10.51
CA LYS A 46 -17.12 5.50 -11.15
C LYS A 46 -18.28 5.72 -10.16
N HIS A 47 -18.56 4.73 -9.31
CA HIS A 47 -19.69 4.82 -8.38
C HIS A 47 -19.33 5.55 -7.07
N PRO A 48 -20.16 6.49 -6.59
CA PRO A 48 -19.90 7.24 -5.35
C PRO A 48 -19.70 6.35 -4.11
N ALA A 49 -20.42 5.22 -4.04
CA ALA A 49 -20.39 4.31 -2.90
C ALA A 49 -19.09 3.49 -2.81
N THR A 50 -18.39 3.26 -3.92
CA THR A 50 -17.19 2.39 -3.99
C THR A 50 -15.90 3.16 -4.24
N ARG A 51 -15.98 4.46 -4.58
CA ARG A 51 -14.81 5.30 -4.88
C ARG A 51 -13.77 5.34 -3.77
N TRP A 52 -14.17 5.19 -2.52
CA TRP A 52 -13.25 5.17 -1.39
C TRP A 52 -12.34 3.94 -1.38
N LEU A 53 -12.75 2.81 -1.98
CA LEU A 53 -11.94 1.59 -2.03
C LEU A 53 -10.62 1.79 -2.79
N SER A 54 -10.63 2.60 -3.85
CA SER A 54 -9.42 2.89 -4.63
C SER A 54 -8.52 3.96 -3.98
N ALA A 55 -9.03 4.66 -2.96
CA ALA A 55 -8.26 5.68 -2.25
C ALA A 55 -7.20 5.09 -1.32
N PHE A 56 -6.17 5.88 -1.05
CA PHE A 56 -5.11 5.52 -0.10
C PHE A 56 -5.36 6.12 1.27
N TYR A 57 -4.94 5.45 2.35
CA TYR A 57 -5.04 5.97 3.72
C TYR A 57 -3.72 6.33 4.39
N LEU A 58 -2.57 5.95 3.80
CA LEU A 58 -1.23 6.45 4.19
C LEU A 58 -0.57 7.13 2.98
N PRO A 59 0.47 7.97 3.19
CA PRO A 59 1.16 8.62 2.09
C PRO A 59 1.91 7.58 1.26
N HIS A 60 1.46 7.37 0.02
CA HIS A 60 2.09 6.45 -0.93
C HIS A 60 3.09 7.14 -1.87
N MET A 61 2.92 8.45 -2.13
CA MET A 61 3.81 9.24 -3.00
C MET A 61 4.71 10.19 -2.21
N VAL A 62 4.26 10.63 -1.03
CA VAL A 62 4.98 11.59 -0.18
C VAL A 62 5.83 10.80 0.81
N VAL A 63 7.08 11.21 0.99
CA VAL A 63 7.92 10.64 2.05
C VAL A 63 7.28 10.95 3.40
N PRO A 64 7.07 9.97 4.30
CA PRO A 64 6.44 10.19 5.59
C PRO A 64 7.05 11.39 6.31
N PRO A 65 6.28 12.48 6.54
CA PRO A 65 6.81 13.75 7.03
C PRO A 65 7.18 13.68 8.51
N ASP A 66 6.37 12.99 9.31
CA ASP A 66 6.49 12.91 10.76
C ASP A 66 7.01 11.54 11.24
N GLY A 67 7.50 11.52 12.49
CA GLY A 67 8.01 10.31 13.12
C GLY A 67 6.98 9.19 13.23
N PHE A 68 5.72 9.53 13.52
CA PHE A 68 4.66 8.54 13.68
C PHE A 68 4.34 7.80 12.38
N LEU A 69 4.17 8.52 11.26
CA LEU A 69 3.97 7.86 9.94
C LEU A 69 5.19 7.04 9.51
N LYS A 70 6.42 7.47 9.84
CA LYS A 70 7.63 6.66 9.63
C LYS A 70 7.57 5.36 10.43
N THR A 71 7.25 5.44 11.73
CA THR A 71 7.14 4.27 12.61
C THR A 71 6.08 3.29 12.12
N ILE A 72 4.90 3.77 11.71
CA ILE A 72 3.84 2.92 11.14
C ILE A 72 4.38 2.16 9.92
N ARG A 73 5.04 2.86 9.00
CA ARG A 73 5.55 2.23 7.78
C ARG A 73 6.63 1.18 8.07
N VAL A 74 7.55 1.47 9.00
CA VAL A 74 8.55 0.51 9.47
C VAL A 74 7.90 -0.70 10.13
N LEU A 75 6.90 -0.48 10.99
CA LEU A 75 6.13 -1.54 11.62
C LEU A 75 5.44 -2.42 10.56
N GLY A 76 4.91 -1.82 9.49
CA GLY A 76 4.38 -2.56 8.34
C GLY A 76 5.40 -3.51 7.71
N SER A 77 6.63 -3.03 7.45
CA SER A 77 7.73 -3.87 6.95
C SER A 77 8.09 -5.00 7.92
N VAL A 78 8.21 -4.70 9.21
CA VAL A 78 8.54 -5.69 10.25
C VAL A 78 7.46 -6.77 10.33
N LEU A 79 6.18 -6.38 10.37
CA LEU A 79 5.05 -7.32 10.39
C LEU A 79 5.03 -8.20 9.14
N PHE A 80 5.29 -7.62 7.97
CA PHE A 80 5.35 -8.36 6.72
C PHE A 80 6.47 -9.41 6.74
N VAL A 81 7.71 -9.00 7.07
CA VAL A 81 8.87 -9.91 7.10
C VAL A 81 8.70 -10.97 8.18
N ALA A 82 8.30 -10.60 9.40
CA ALA A 82 8.10 -11.54 10.50
C ALA A 82 6.96 -12.55 10.18
N GLY A 83 5.86 -12.08 9.58
CA GLY A 83 4.77 -12.94 9.13
C GLY A 83 5.22 -13.93 8.06
N MET A 84 5.97 -13.47 7.06
CA MET A 84 6.51 -14.34 6.00
C MET A 84 7.51 -15.38 6.53
N LEU A 85 8.45 -14.97 7.38
CA LEU A 85 9.41 -15.88 8.00
C LEU A 85 8.69 -16.94 8.86
N GLY A 86 7.74 -16.51 9.69
CA GLY A 86 6.93 -17.42 10.49
C GLY A 86 6.13 -18.41 9.65
N PHE A 87 5.56 -17.95 8.53
CA PHE A 87 4.87 -18.81 7.57
C PHE A 87 5.80 -19.88 6.97
N PHE A 88 6.99 -19.49 6.51
CA PHE A 88 7.95 -20.44 5.94
C PHE A 88 8.45 -21.44 6.98
N ILE A 89 8.73 -21.00 8.21
CA ILE A 89 9.08 -21.91 9.32
C ILE A 89 7.96 -22.94 9.55
N CYS A 90 6.71 -22.49 9.63
CA CYS A 90 5.56 -23.38 9.79
C CYS A 90 5.39 -24.33 8.61
N ALA A 91 5.58 -23.85 7.38
CA ALA A 91 5.46 -24.65 6.17
C ALA A 91 6.54 -25.74 6.14
N VAL A 92 7.82 -25.39 6.36
CA VAL A 92 8.92 -26.35 6.44
C VAL A 92 8.61 -27.41 7.49
N GLN A 93 8.20 -27.03 8.70
CA GLN A 93 7.87 -27.99 9.75
C GLN A 93 6.75 -28.98 9.34
N VAL A 94 5.68 -28.50 8.72
CA VAL A 94 4.55 -29.35 8.28
C VAL A 94 4.96 -30.27 7.13
N TYR A 95 5.62 -29.73 6.11
CA TYR A 95 6.03 -30.52 4.94
C TYR A 95 7.11 -31.54 5.32
N THR A 96 8.09 -31.18 6.15
CA THR A 96 9.10 -32.11 6.66
C THR A 96 8.45 -33.27 7.42
N ASN A 97 7.50 -33.02 8.33
CA ASN A 97 6.81 -34.11 9.04
C ASN A 97 5.96 -34.98 8.11
N LYS A 98 5.35 -34.39 7.07
CA LYS A 98 4.62 -35.12 6.04
C LYS A 98 5.54 -36.02 5.21
N PHE A 99 6.68 -35.51 4.74
CA PHE A 99 7.64 -36.26 3.94
C PHE A 99 8.34 -37.36 4.73
N LEU A 100 8.71 -37.10 6.00
CA LEU A 100 9.29 -38.10 6.88
C LEU A 100 8.25 -39.06 7.49
N LYS A 101 6.96 -38.96 7.10
CA LYS A 101 5.84 -39.78 7.63
C LYS A 101 5.77 -39.79 9.17
N ARG A 102 6.20 -38.71 9.83
CA ARG A 102 6.25 -38.58 11.30
C ARG A 102 4.91 -38.24 11.95
N GLY A 103 3.80 -38.32 11.21
CA GLY A 103 2.48 -37.94 11.69
C GLY A 103 2.28 -36.42 11.78
N ALA A 104 1.34 -35.99 12.61
CA ALA A 104 0.95 -34.58 12.74
C ALA A 104 2.07 -33.71 13.36
N ALA A 105 2.28 -32.51 12.84
CA ALA A 105 3.21 -31.54 13.40
C ALA A 105 2.61 -30.85 14.63
N LEU A 106 2.91 -31.37 15.82
CA LEU A 106 2.38 -30.86 17.10
C LEU A 106 3.41 -30.10 17.95
N GLY A 107 4.67 -30.03 17.52
CA GLY A 107 5.77 -29.36 18.24
C GLY A 107 5.95 -27.88 17.87
N GLY A 108 6.83 -27.16 18.58
CA GLY A 108 7.20 -25.78 18.24
C GLY A 108 6.03 -24.81 18.34
N LEU A 109 5.82 -23.97 17.32
CA LEU A 109 4.69 -23.02 17.30
C LEU A 109 3.32 -23.72 17.40
N TYR A 110 3.21 -24.93 16.85
CA TYR A 110 2.00 -25.74 16.94
C TYR A 110 1.70 -26.21 18.37
N SER A 111 2.67 -26.18 19.30
CA SER A 111 2.40 -26.51 20.70
C SER A 111 1.60 -25.44 21.45
N PHE A 112 1.58 -24.20 20.94
CA PHE A 112 0.87 -23.07 21.54
C PHE A 112 -0.47 -22.79 20.85
N ILE A 113 -0.49 -22.88 19.52
CA ILE A 113 -1.61 -22.46 18.65
C ILE A 113 -1.82 -23.52 17.58
N ARG A 114 -3.07 -23.82 17.20
CA ARG A 114 -3.39 -24.84 16.19
C ARG A 114 -3.09 -24.42 14.76
N HIS A 115 -3.26 -23.13 14.47
CA HIS A 115 -3.15 -22.58 13.12
C HIS A 115 -2.11 -21.44 13.01
N PRO A 116 -0.85 -21.66 13.41
CA PRO A 116 0.17 -20.62 13.39
C PRO A 116 0.47 -20.16 11.95
N GLN A 117 0.34 -21.04 10.95
CA GLN A 117 0.56 -20.70 9.54
C GLN A 117 -0.43 -19.64 9.02
N TYR A 118 -1.73 -19.80 9.29
CA TYR A 118 -2.74 -18.81 8.91
C TYR A 118 -2.57 -17.50 9.70
N LEU A 119 -2.16 -17.57 10.98
CA LEU A 119 -1.85 -16.37 11.77
C LEU A 119 -0.68 -15.60 11.16
N CYS A 120 0.41 -16.29 10.79
CA CYS A 120 1.56 -15.70 10.13
C CYS A 120 1.20 -15.04 8.79
N LEU A 121 0.34 -15.68 7.98
CA LEU A 121 -0.18 -15.07 6.75
C LEU A 121 -1.07 -13.85 7.02
N ALA A 122 -1.92 -13.90 8.04
CA ALA A 122 -2.73 -12.75 8.43
C ALA A 122 -1.85 -11.57 8.89
N LEU A 123 -0.78 -11.82 9.65
CA LEU A 123 0.20 -10.80 10.04
C LEU A 123 0.96 -10.24 8.84
N ALA A 124 1.39 -11.10 7.90
CA ALA A 124 2.04 -10.68 6.68
C ALA A 124 1.11 -9.77 5.85
N GLY A 125 -0.14 -10.19 5.67
CA GLY A 125 -1.18 -9.40 4.99
C GLY A 125 -1.47 -8.06 5.69
N LEU A 126 -1.37 -8.00 7.02
CA LEU A 126 -1.57 -6.75 7.77
C LEU A 126 -0.39 -5.78 7.52
N GLY A 127 0.84 -6.29 7.55
CA GLY A 127 2.02 -5.52 7.17
C GLY A 127 1.91 -4.97 5.75
N LEU A 128 1.39 -5.80 4.84
CA LEU A 128 1.15 -5.42 3.45
C LEU A 128 0.04 -4.36 3.29
N CYS A 129 -1.03 -4.42 4.10
CA CYS A 129 -2.01 -3.33 4.17
C CYS A 129 -1.32 -2.02 4.54
N ILE A 130 -0.33 -2.02 5.43
CA ILE A 130 0.37 -0.78 5.81
C ILE A 130 1.29 -0.29 4.68
N LEU A 131 2.01 -1.20 4.02
CA LEU A 131 2.94 -0.88 2.93
C LEU A 131 2.22 -0.43 1.65
N TRP A 132 1.05 -1.01 1.39
CA TRP A 132 0.21 -0.74 0.22
C TRP A 132 -1.16 -0.24 0.70
N PRO A 133 -1.23 1.02 1.16
CA PRO A 133 -2.28 1.51 2.03
C PRO A 133 -3.54 1.90 1.28
N ARG A 134 -4.15 0.97 0.55
CA ARG A 134 -5.42 1.16 -0.15
C ARG A 134 -6.55 0.57 0.67
N PHE A 135 -7.69 1.27 0.73
CA PHE A 135 -8.88 0.75 1.43
C PHE A 135 -9.34 -0.59 0.88
N LEU A 136 -9.22 -0.81 -0.44
CA LEU A 136 -9.50 -2.11 -1.05
C LEU A 136 -8.68 -3.24 -0.42
N VAL A 137 -7.38 -3.03 -0.24
CA VAL A 137 -6.48 -4.04 0.36
C VAL A 137 -6.87 -4.32 1.80
N ALA A 138 -7.22 -3.29 2.58
CA ALA A 138 -7.70 -3.46 3.94
C ALA A 138 -9.02 -4.27 4.01
N VAL A 139 -9.96 -4.02 3.10
CA VAL A 139 -11.21 -4.79 3.01
C VAL A 139 -10.93 -6.24 2.61
N LEU A 140 -10.09 -6.46 1.61
CA LEU A 140 -9.69 -7.81 1.17
C LEU A 140 -8.98 -8.57 2.29
N TRP A 141 -8.16 -7.90 3.09
CA TRP A 141 -7.53 -8.49 4.27
C TRP A 141 -8.55 -8.93 5.33
N VAL A 142 -9.56 -8.11 5.62
CA VAL A 142 -10.64 -8.49 6.55
C VAL A 142 -11.40 -9.71 6.02
N VAL A 143 -11.69 -9.75 4.71
CA VAL A 143 -12.31 -10.92 4.05
C VAL A 143 -11.41 -12.16 4.18
N MET A 144 -10.11 -12.01 3.92
CA MET A 144 -9.11 -13.07 4.02
C MET A 144 -9.04 -13.67 5.44
N VAL A 145 -9.04 -12.85 6.48
CA VAL A 145 -9.08 -13.32 7.88
C VAL A 145 -10.32 -14.17 8.15
N GLY A 146 -11.48 -13.76 7.61
CA GLY A 146 -12.72 -14.54 7.68
C GLY A 146 -12.61 -15.88 6.96
N ILE A 147 -11.99 -15.90 5.78
CA ILE A 147 -11.75 -17.13 5.02
C ILE A 147 -10.80 -18.07 5.77
N TYR A 148 -9.71 -17.56 6.34
CA TYR A 148 -8.80 -18.36 7.15
C TYR A 148 -9.49 -18.98 8.36
N TYR A 149 -10.39 -18.25 9.02
CA TYR A 149 -11.23 -18.83 10.08
C TYR A 149 -12.05 -20.03 9.58
N LEU A 150 -12.71 -19.91 8.41
CA LEU A 150 -13.51 -20.98 7.82
C LEU A 150 -12.65 -22.19 7.43
N LEU A 151 -11.48 -21.95 6.86
CA LEU A 151 -10.52 -23.00 6.48
C LEU A 151 -9.98 -23.73 7.70
N SER A 152 -9.59 -23.01 8.74
CA SER A 152 -9.16 -23.61 10.00
C SER A 152 -10.22 -24.54 10.59
N LYS A 153 -11.51 -24.18 10.47
CA LYS A 153 -12.62 -25.03 10.93
C LYS A 153 -12.81 -26.29 10.09
N ASP A 154 -12.67 -26.19 8.79
CA ASP A 154 -12.72 -27.36 7.91
C ASP A 154 -11.54 -28.30 8.16
N GLU A 155 -10.34 -27.75 8.33
CA GLU A 155 -9.12 -28.49 8.66
C GLU A 155 -9.23 -29.20 10.01
N GLU A 156 -9.70 -28.51 11.05
CA GLU A 156 -10.02 -29.11 12.36
C GLU A 156 -10.99 -30.30 12.21
N ARG A 157 -12.04 -30.15 11.39
CA ARG A 157 -13.02 -31.22 11.14
C ARG A 157 -12.40 -32.42 10.42
N ARG A 158 -11.49 -32.20 9.46
CA ARG A 158 -10.76 -33.27 8.78
C ARG A 158 -9.79 -33.98 9.72
N MET A 159 -9.06 -33.23 10.55
CA MET A 159 -8.13 -33.78 11.54
C MET A 159 -8.85 -34.60 12.62
N LEU A 160 -10.01 -34.15 13.11
CA LEU A 160 -10.83 -34.92 14.04
C LEU A 160 -11.35 -36.24 13.46
N ARG A 161 -11.55 -36.33 12.13
CA ARG A 161 -11.95 -37.57 11.46
C ARG A 161 -10.79 -38.54 11.29
N GLN A 162 -9.59 -38.04 11.05
CA GLN A 162 -8.40 -38.87 10.83
C GLN A 162 -7.74 -39.29 12.15
N PHE A 163 -7.71 -38.41 13.16
CA PHE A 163 -7.02 -38.60 14.43
C PHE A 163 -7.89 -38.14 15.62
N PRO A 164 -9.03 -38.80 15.89
CA PRO A 164 -10.04 -38.30 16.84
C PRO A 164 -9.51 -38.07 18.24
N GLU A 165 -8.86 -39.05 18.87
CA GLU A 165 -8.44 -38.91 20.28
C GLU A 165 -7.23 -37.98 20.45
N VAL A 166 -6.21 -38.15 19.59
CA VAL A 166 -5.00 -37.31 19.62
C VAL A 166 -5.34 -35.84 19.37
N TYR A 167 -6.19 -35.56 18.38
CA TYR A 167 -6.54 -34.18 18.04
C TYR A 167 -7.47 -33.54 19.07
N ARG A 168 -8.38 -34.30 19.69
CA ARG A 168 -9.20 -33.79 20.81
C ARG A 168 -8.35 -33.38 22.00
N GLU A 169 -7.36 -34.20 22.37
CA GLU A 169 -6.46 -33.86 23.47
C GLU A 169 -5.63 -32.62 23.14
N TYR A 170 -5.14 -32.53 21.91
CA TYR A 170 -4.44 -31.35 21.40
C TYR A 170 -5.32 -30.08 21.47
N MET A 171 -6.58 -30.14 21.03
CA MET A 171 -7.52 -29.02 21.07
C MET A 171 -7.82 -28.52 22.49
N LYS A 172 -7.67 -29.35 23.53
CA LYS A 172 -7.84 -28.93 24.94
C LYS A 172 -6.67 -28.08 25.42
N ARG A 173 -5.47 -28.33 24.90
CA ARG A 173 -4.21 -27.68 25.30
C ARG A 173 -3.93 -26.39 24.51
N THR A 174 -4.38 -26.30 23.26
CA THR A 174 -4.07 -25.18 22.35
C THR A 174 -5.32 -24.37 21.96
N GLY A 175 -5.13 -23.07 21.69
CA GLY A 175 -6.15 -22.24 21.05
C GLY A 175 -6.07 -22.32 19.52
N MET A 176 -7.07 -21.77 18.83
CA MET A 176 -7.13 -21.79 17.37
C MET A 176 -6.12 -20.83 16.74
N PHE A 177 -6.11 -19.56 17.17
CA PHE A 177 -5.22 -18.51 16.67
C PHE A 177 -4.46 -17.77 17.77
N LEU A 178 -4.90 -17.87 19.02
CA LEU A 178 -4.20 -17.31 20.18
C LEU A 178 -3.89 -18.43 21.19
N PRO A 179 -2.95 -18.24 22.13
CA PRO A 179 -2.71 -19.24 23.15
C PRO A 179 -3.99 -19.49 23.95
N GLY A 180 -4.27 -20.76 24.28
CA GLY A 180 -5.58 -21.20 24.76
C GLY A 180 -6.11 -20.48 26.00
N ARG A 181 -5.25 -19.91 26.85
CA ARG A 181 -5.65 -19.11 28.01
C ARG A 181 -6.26 -17.75 27.61
N PHE A 182 -5.63 -17.07 26.64
CA PHE A 182 -6.11 -15.78 26.12
C PHE A 182 -7.35 -15.96 25.26
N GLU A 183 -7.39 -16.99 24.41
CA GLU A 183 -8.52 -17.21 23.51
C GLU A 183 -9.81 -17.52 24.27
N ARG A 184 -9.74 -18.19 25.43
CA ARG A 184 -10.91 -18.44 26.29
C ARG A 184 -11.55 -17.16 26.82
N PHE A 185 -10.76 -16.11 27.08
CA PHE A 185 -11.25 -14.82 27.56
C PHE A 185 -12.02 -14.07 26.47
N PHE A 186 -11.55 -14.15 25.22
CA PHE A 186 -12.17 -13.52 24.05
C PHE A 186 -13.13 -14.45 23.30
N SER A 187 -13.41 -15.66 23.82
CA SER A 187 -14.13 -16.68 23.05
C SER A 187 -15.62 -16.39 22.97
N ALA A 188 -16.04 -15.97 21.78
CA ALA A 188 -17.45 -15.85 21.42
C ALA A 188 -18.14 -17.24 21.42
N LYS A 189 -19.05 -17.45 22.37
CA LYS A 189 -19.74 -18.75 22.58
C LYS A 189 -20.82 -19.02 21.53
N THR A 190 -21.44 -17.98 20.97
CA THR A 190 -22.57 -18.09 20.02
C THR A 190 -22.15 -17.72 18.61
N ILE A 191 -22.88 -18.18 17.59
CA ILE A 191 -22.63 -17.76 16.19
C ILE A 191 -22.78 -16.23 16.08
N ALA A 192 -23.79 -15.66 16.73
CA ALA A 192 -24.01 -14.22 16.74
C ALA A 192 -22.82 -13.45 17.33
N SER A 193 -22.24 -13.90 18.45
CA SER A 193 -21.05 -13.24 19.02
C SER A 193 -19.82 -13.38 18.12
N LYS A 194 -19.66 -14.50 17.40
CA LYS A 194 -18.55 -14.67 16.43
C LYS A 194 -18.68 -13.73 15.25
N VAL A 195 -19.89 -13.59 14.71
CA VAL A 195 -20.18 -12.62 13.64
C VAL A 195 -19.94 -11.20 14.15
N MET A 196 -20.37 -10.88 15.36
CA MET A 196 -20.13 -9.56 15.97
C MET A 196 -18.65 -9.25 16.12
N VAL A 197 -17.83 -10.20 16.61
CA VAL A 197 -16.37 -10.03 16.71
C VAL A 197 -15.73 -9.80 15.34
N TYR A 198 -16.18 -10.52 14.31
CA TYR A 198 -15.69 -10.34 12.95
C TYR A 198 -16.08 -8.97 12.36
N LEU A 199 -17.33 -8.53 12.57
CA LEU A 199 -17.78 -7.20 12.16
C LEU A 199 -17.03 -6.09 12.91
N LEU A 200 -16.77 -6.28 14.21
CA LEU A 200 -15.97 -5.36 15.02
C LEU A 200 -14.54 -5.27 14.49
N LEU A 201 -13.90 -6.39 14.15
CA LEU A 201 -12.58 -6.41 13.52
C LEU A 201 -12.59 -5.60 12.21
N GLY A 202 -13.59 -5.81 11.35
CA GLY A 202 -13.75 -5.06 10.12
C GLY A 202 -13.92 -3.55 10.37
N ALA A 203 -14.76 -3.18 11.34
CA ALA A 203 -14.99 -1.80 11.73
C ALA A 203 -13.72 -1.13 12.30
N VAL A 204 -12.95 -1.85 13.11
CA VAL A 204 -11.68 -1.36 13.67
C VAL A 204 -10.64 -1.15 12.58
N VAL A 205 -10.50 -2.09 11.64
CA VAL A 205 -9.52 -1.98 10.56
C VAL A 205 -9.88 -0.88 9.57
N ILE A 206 -11.13 -0.86 9.11
CA ILE A 206 -11.59 0.15 8.15
C ILE A 206 -11.67 1.53 8.81
N GLY A 207 -12.22 1.61 10.02
CA GLY A 207 -12.28 2.85 10.80
C GLY A 207 -10.89 3.38 11.14
N GLY A 208 -9.96 2.49 11.55
CA GLY A 208 -8.55 2.81 11.76
C GLY A 208 -7.88 3.34 10.49
N ALA A 209 -8.16 2.76 9.32
CA ALA A 209 -7.68 3.28 8.04
C ALA A 209 -8.24 4.69 7.75
N PHE A 210 -9.52 4.97 8.02
CA PHE A 210 -10.05 6.33 7.88
C PHE A 210 -9.41 7.34 8.86
N LEU A 211 -9.15 6.93 10.10
CA LEU A 211 -8.44 7.75 11.09
C LEU A 211 -7.00 8.05 10.64
N LEU A 212 -6.28 7.02 10.18
CA LEU A 212 -4.93 7.17 9.62
C LEU A 212 -4.92 8.08 8.39
N ARG A 213 -5.95 8.00 7.54
CA ARG A 213 -6.09 8.91 6.39
C ARG A 213 -6.28 10.35 6.84
N SER A 214 -7.18 10.58 7.79
CA SER A 214 -7.43 11.92 8.35
C SER A 214 -6.16 12.50 8.97
N TYR A 215 -5.44 11.69 9.76
CA TYR A 215 -4.17 12.08 10.33
C TYR A 215 -3.14 12.41 9.24
N THR A 216 -3.00 11.53 8.25
CA THR A 216 -2.06 11.69 7.12
C THR A 216 -2.28 13.00 6.39
N VAL A 217 -3.52 13.28 5.96
CA VAL A 217 -3.86 14.50 5.19
C VAL A 217 -3.54 15.77 5.99
N ARG A 218 -3.69 15.74 7.31
CA ARG A 218 -3.39 16.88 8.20
C ARG A 218 -1.89 17.15 8.36
N HIS A 219 -1.06 16.11 8.21
CA HIS A 219 0.39 16.19 8.41
C HIS A 219 1.18 16.25 7.10
N LEU A 220 0.52 16.31 5.94
CA LEU A 220 1.21 16.50 4.67
C LEU A 220 1.99 17.83 4.67
N PRO A 221 3.17 17.88 4.04
CA PRO A 221 3.91 19.12 3.84
C PRO A 221 3.21 19.97 2.76
N LEU A 222 2.29 20.82 3.21
CA LEU A 222 1.42 21.62 2.36
C LEU A 222 1.79 23.11 2.43
N TRP A 223 1.71 23.76 1.27
CA TRP A 223 1.67 25.20 1.11
C TRP A 223 0.32 25.57 0.46
N HIS A 224 -0.28 26.71 0.81
CA HIS A 224 -1.58 27.11 0.28
C HIS A 224 -1.73 28.63 0.20
N GLU A 225 -2.19 29.10 -0.97
CA GLU A 225 -2.56 30.50 -1.20
C GLU A 225 -3.52 30.62 -2.39
N GLU A 226 -4.44 31.59 -2.35
CA GLU A 226 -5.33 31.97 -3.47
C GLU A 226 -5.95 30.79 -4.27
N GLY A 227 -6.45 29.76 -3.58
CA GLY A 227 -7.09 28.60 -4.23
C GLY A 227 -6.12 27.56 -4.83
N VAL A 228 -4.81 27.78 -4.70
CA VAL A 228 -3.75 26.84 -5.03
C VAL A 228 -3.27 26.14 -3.75
N VAL A 229 -3.17 24.82 -3.78
CA VAL A 229 -2.54 24.01 -2.73
C VAL A 229 -1.36 23.29 -3.34
N ALA A 230 -0.17 23.49 -2.80
CA ALA A 230 1.02 22.76 -3.23
C ALA A 230 1.42 21.73 -2.16
N VAL A 231 1.68 20.50 -2.58
CA VAL A 231 2.18 19.42 -1.72
C VAL A 231 3.60 19.07 -2.12
N SER A 232 4.49 19.03 -1.14
CA SER A 232 5.84 18.53 -1.36
C SER A 232 5.91 17.01 -1.27
N ILE A 233 6.54 16.36 -2.25
CA ILE A 233 6.87 14.93 -2.13
C ILE A 233 7.99 14.71 -1.10
N LEU A 234 8.94 15.64 -1.05
CA LEU A 234 10.06 15.65 -0.09
C LEU A 234 9.80 16.69 0.99
N PRO A 235 9.62 16.30 2.27
CA PRO A 235 9.39 17.25 3.37
C PRO A 235 10.42 18.38 3.44
N GLU A 236 11.66 18.11 3.02
CA GLU A 236 12.79 19.05 2.96
C GLU A 236 12.59 20.23 1.98
N ASP A 237 11.68 20.11 1.02
CA ASP A 237 11.38 21.19 0.08
C ASP A 237 10.27 22.13 0.58
N LEU A 238 9.60 21.81 1.70
CA LEU A 238 8.57 22.67 2.28
C LEU A 238 9.06 24.08 2.62
N PRO A 239 10.24 24.28 3.26
CA PRO A 239 10.76 25.64 3.50
C PRO A 239 11.01 26.41 2.20
N LYS A 240 11.47 25.73 1.15
CA LYS A 240 11.71 26.33 -0.17
C LYS A 240 10.40 26.74 -0.82
N MET A 241 9.37 25.91 -0.71
CA MET A 241 8.01 26.23 -1.17
C MET A 241 7.45 27.45 -0.42
N ASN A 242 7.57 27.50 0.90
CA ASN A 242 7.10 28.64 1.70
C ASN A 242 7.74 29.96 1.26
N HIS A 243 9.01 29.93 0.82
CA HIS A 243 9.72 31.13 0.38
C HIS A 243 9.48 31.51 -1.08
N ARG A 244 9.36 30.52 -1.99
CA ARG A 244 9.41 30.76 -3.45
C ARG A 244 8.11 30.48 -4.19
N MET A 245 7.15 29.79 -3.59
CA MET A 245 5.97 29.34 -4.32
C MET A 245 5.09 30.51 -4.77
N LEU A 246 5.01 31.58 -3.98
CA LEU A 246 4.37 32.83 -4.39
C LEU A 246 4.99 33.44 -5.65
N ASP A 247 6.33 33.50 -5.69
CA ASP A 247 7.05 34.06 -6.83
C ASP A 247 6.86 33.19 -8.08
N ILE A 248 6.87 31.87 -7.91
CA ILE A 248 6.62 30.90 -8.97
C ILE A 248 5.22 31.09 -9.58
N LEU A 249 4.18 31.30 -8.78
CA LEU A 249 2.83 31.53 -9.29
C LEU A 249 2.68 32.87 -10.03
N LYS A 250 3.57 33.83 -9.77
CA LYS A 250 3.60 35.14 -10.44
C LYS A 250 4.33 35.12 -11.78
N LEU A 251 5.11 34.07 -12.08
CA LEU A 251 5.78 33.91 -13.37
C LEU A 251 4.76 33.98 -14.52
N PRO A 252 5.00 34.77 -15.58
CA PRO A 252 4.04 34.97 -16.67
C PRO A 252 3.56 33.65 -17.30
N GLU A 253 4.46 32.70 -17.47
CA GLU A 253 4.22 31.41 -18.11
C GLU A 253 3.32 30.51 -17.25
N VAL A 254 3.46 30.57 -15.92
CA VAL A 254 2.60 29.83 -14.98
C VAL A 254 1.26 30.55 -14.82
N ARG A 255 1.29 31.87 -14.63
CA ARG A 255 0.11 32.69 -14.36
C ARG A 255 -0.90 32.66 -15.50
N THR A 256 -0.44 32.62 -16.75
CA THR A 256 -1.31 32.54 -17.94
C THR A 256 -2.08 31.21 -18.03
N GLN A 257 -1.55 30.14 -17.43
CA GLN A 257 -2.19 28.82 -17.38
C GLN A 257 -3.21 28.70 -16.22
N LEU A 258 -3.11 29.56 -15.20
CA LEU A 258 -3.96 29.52 -14.01
C LEU A 258 -5.21 30.40 -14.19
N LYS A 259 -6.38 29.80 -13.98
CA LYS A 259 -7.67 30.49 -14.02
C LYS A 259 -8.13 30.88 -12.62
N LYS A 260 -8.50 32.16 -12.43
CA LYS A 260 -8.87 32.72 -11.11
C LYS A 260 -10.10 32.08 -10.47
N ASP A 261 -11.01 31.52 -11.26
CA ASP A 261 -12.23 30.86 -10.79
C ASP A 261 -12.01 29.39 -10.40
N ARG A 262 -10.80 28.86 -10.61
CA ARG A 262 -10.50 27.44 -10.44
C ARG A 262 -9.51 27.21 -9.31
N LYS A 263 -9.60 26.03 -8.72
CA LYS A 263 -8.72 25.57 -7.66
C LYS A 263 -7.70 24.60 -8.22
N TYR A 264 -6.48 24.65 -7.71
CA TYR A 264 -5.38 23.82 -8.20
C TYR A 264 -4.68 23.07 -7.06
N LEU A 265 -4.32 21.82 -7.32
CA LEU A 265 -3.42 21.01 -6.51
C LEU A 265 -2.11 20.83 -7.28
N VAL A 266 -1.00 21.22 -6.67
CA VAL A 266 0.33 21.20 -7.27
C VAL A 266 1.20 20.17 -6.55
N TYR A 267 1.76 19.21 -7.28
CA TYR A 267 2.77 18.32 -6.70
C TYR A 267 4.17 18.84 -7.01
N VAL A 268 4.96 19.09 -5.97
CA VAL A 268 6.35 19.53 -6.07
C VAL A 268 7.26 18.34 -5.83
N MET A 269 8.10 17.99 -6.80
CA MET A 269 8.96 16.82 -6.73
C MET A 269 10.28 16.96 -7.49
N PRO A 270 11.26 16.07 -7.25
CA PRO A 270 12.43 15.96 -8.12
C PRO A 270 12.04 15.58 -9.54
N VAL A 271 12.73 16.15 -10.54
CA VAL A 271 12.50 15.83 -11.97
C VAL A 271 12.72 14.35 -12.28
N GLN A 272 13.57 13.67 -11.51
CA GLN A 272 13.89 12.24 -11.67
C GLN A 272 12.96 11.30 -10.90
N TYR A 273 11.83 11.81 -10.36
CA TYR A 273 10.91 11.01 -9.57
C TYR A 273 10.19 9.95 -10.42
N ILE A 274 10.42 8.67 -10.15
CA ILE A 274 9.96 7.56 -11.02
C ILE A 274 8.42 7.44 -11.09
N MET A 275 7.70 7.85 -10.04
CA MET A 275 6.24 7.67 -9.95
C MET A 275 5.43 8.86 -10.50
N GLN A 276 6.05 9.75 -11.27
CA GLN A 276 5.39 10.88 -11.94
C GLN A 276 4.23 10.47 -12.84
N GLY A 277 4.39 9.34 -13.56
CA GLY A 277 3.38 8.78 -14.47
C GLY A 277 2.07 8.34 -13.79
N LEU A 278 2.04 8.25 -12.46
CA LEU A 278 0.80 8.01 -11.71
C LEU A 278 -0.03 9.28 -11.49
N ILE A 279 0.57 10.46 -11.69
CA ILE A 279 -0.06 11.77 -11.47
C ILE A 279 -0.53 12.36 -12.81
N ALA A 280 0.34 12.35 -13.82
CA ALA A 280 0.09 12.89 -15.15
C ALA A 280 0.93 12.15 -16.20
N ASP A 281 0.53 12.18 -17.47
CA ASP A 281 1.37 11.64 -18.57
C ASP A 281 2.55 12.61 -18.80
N THR A 282 3.70 12.29 -18.21
CA THR A 282 4.92 13.12 -18.27
C THR A 282 5.83 12.77 -19.46
N GLY A 283 5.26 12.26 -20.55
CA GLY A 283 5.98 11.87 -21.76
C GLY A 283 6.50 10.43 -21.76
N THR A 284 7.18 10.03 -22.84
CA THR A 284 7.59 8.63 -23.07
C THR A 284 8.82 8.18 -22.28
N GLU A 285 9.69 9.10 -21.87
CA GLU A 285 10.99 8.77 -21.24
C GLU A 285 10.86 8.30 -19.79
N TRP A 286 9.81 8.73 -19.10
CA TRP A 286 9.58 8.44 -17.67
C TRP A 286 8.56 7.31 -17.45
N ARG A 287 8.22 6.57 -18.52
CA ARG A 287 7.44 5.33 -18.40
C ARG A 287 8.36 4.26 -17.85
N LEU A 288 8.06 3.79 -16.64
CA LEU A 288 8.74 2.72 -15.86
C LEU A 288 9.22 1.47 -16.65
N TYR A 289 8.75 1.28 -17.88
CA TYR A 289 8.86 0.04 -18.65
C TYR A 289 9.56 0.17 -20.01
N LYS A 290 10.00 1.37 -20.43
CA LYS A 290 10.70 1.50 -21.72
C LYS A 290 12.20 1.20 -21.65
N HIS A 291 12.81 1.19 -20.47
CA HIS A 291 14.24 0.89 -20.31
C HIS A 291 14.48 -0.32 -19.40
N HIS A 292 15.41 -1.19 -19.82
CA HIS A 292 15.62 -2.59 -19.39
C HIS A 292 16.19 -2.77 -17.95
N HIS A 293 15.99 -1.82 -17.02
CA HIS A 293 16.57 -1.85 -15.66
C HIS A 293 15.60 -2.26 -14.54
N THR A 294 14.57 -3.04 -14.86
CA THR A 294 13.48 -3.36 -13.94
C THR A 294 13.96 -4.08 -12.68
N ILE A 295 14.87 -5.05 -12.80
CA ILE A 295 15.27 -5.93 -11.68
C ILE A 295 16.14 -5.22 -10.63
N SER A 296 17.14 -4.43 -11.05
CA SER A 296 17.99 -3.70 -10.08
C SER A 296 17.22 -2.60 -9.35
N MET A 297 16.30 -1.94 -10.06
CA MET A 297 15.38 -0.95 -9.50
C MET A 297 14.46 -1.59 -8.45
N ILE A 298 13.96 -2.80 -8.68
CA ILE A 298 13.11 -3.53 -7.74
C ILE A 298 13.88 -3.91 -6.46
N THR A 299 15.11 -4.43 -6.60
CA THR A 299 15.93 -4.77 -5.42
C THR A 299 16.23 -3.54 -4.57
N ASP A 300 16.49 -2.40 -5.20
CA ASP A 300 16.76 -1.15 -4.47
C ASP A 300 15.47 -0.55 -3.88
N TRP A 301 14.30 -0.80 -4.48
CA TRP A 301 12.99 -0.43 -3.92
C TRP A 301 12.68 -1.19 -2.62
N ILE A 302 13.07 -2.47 -2.55
CA ILE A 302 12.87 -3.34 -1.40
C ILE A 302 13.88 -3.00 -0.28
N ILE A 303 15.15 -2.80 -0.63
CA ILE A 303 16.24 -2.60 0.35
C ILE A 303 16.31 -1.12 0.80
N HIS A 304 16.04 -0.17 -0.10
CA HIS A 304 16.12 1.27 0.16
C HIS A 304 14.86 2.03 -0.29
N PRO A 305 13.74 1.90 0.44
CA PRO A 305 12.42 2.41 0.05
C PRO A 305 12.30 3.95 -0.05
N PHE A 306 13.34 4.70 0.33
CA PHE A 306 13.36 6.17 0.21
C PHE A 306 14.56 6.71 -0.59
N ARG A 307 15.54 5.87 -0.94
CA ARG A 307 16.76 6.32 -1.63
C ARG A 307 16.46 6.73 -3.07
N HIS A 308 15.61 5.97 -3.75
CA HIS A 308 15.09 6.30 -5.08
C HIS A 308 14.20 7.56 -5.13
N LEU A 309 13.67 8.00 -3.98
CA LEU A 309 12.91 9.27 -3.89
C LEU A 309 13.85 10.48 -3.72
N ARG A 310 15.10 10.26 -3.29
CA ARG A 310 16.10 11.28 -2.98
C ARG A 310 17.24 11.38 -4.00
N GLN A 311 17.62 10.26 -4.61
CA GLN A 311 18.71 10.17 -5.59
C GLN A 311 18.09 9.71 -6.91
N GLY A 312 18.06 10.58 -7.93
CA GLY A 312 17.85 10.08 -9.28
C GLY A 312 19.09 9.34 -9.75
N HIS A 313 18.89 8.35 -10.62
CA HIS A 313 19.93 7.45 -11.07
C HIS A 313 20.95 8.19 -11.96
N HIS A 314 21.98 8.78 -11.35
CA HIS A 314 23.23 9.18 -12.03
C HIS A 314 24.47 8.46 -11.48
N HIS A 315 24.30 7.49 -10.57
CA HIS A 315 25.42 6.74 -9.98
C HIS A 315 25.55 5.29 -10.48
N MET A 316 24.86 4.90 -11.55
CA MET A 316 25.03 3.58 -12.19
C MET A 316 25.80 3.63 -13.52
N ASP A 317 26.13 4.82 -14.02
CA ASP A 317 26.98 4.99 -15.21
C ASP A 317 28.46 5.10 -14.81
N GLU A 318 29.02 4.07 -14.16
CA GLU A 318 30.48 3.94 -14.07
C GLU A 318 31.08 3.06 -15.16
N HIS A 319 30.25 2.46 -16.03
CA HIS A 319 30.74 1.72 -17.19
C HIS A 319 29.99 2.07 -18.47
N GLY A 320 30.54 3.07 -19.16
CA GLY A 320 30.41 3.24 -20.60
C GLY A 320 29.11 3.89 -21.05
N HIS A 321 29.12 5.22 -21.17
CA HIS A 321 28.79 6.00 -22.38
C HIS A 321 28.58 7.46 -21.97
N SER A 322 29.53 8.31 -22.35
CA SER A 322 29.55 9.75 -22.09
C SER A 322 28.54 10.47 -22.99
N HIS A 323 27.45 10.98 -22.41
CA HIS A 323 26.68 12.07 -22.99
C HIS A 323 27.17 13.42 -22.42
N PRO A 324 27.57 14.39 -23.26
CA PRO A 324 28.08 15.67 -22.80
C PRO A 324 26.93 16.64 -22.52
N THR A 325 26.38 16.62 -21.31
CA THR A 325 25.62 17.75 -20.75
C THR A 325 25.93 17.92 -19.26
N GLY A 326 27.22 17.94 -18.94
CA GLY A 326 27.71 18.39 -17.65
C GLY A 326 27.62 19.92 -17.53
N GLN A 327 26.42 20.46 -17.35
CA GLN A 327 26.25 21.75 -16.69
C GLN A 327 25.94 21.50 -15.22
N ASN A 328 26.90 21.91 -14.40
CA ASN A 328 26.89 21.94 -12.95
C ASN A 328 25.70 22.81 -12.46
N HIS A 329 24.48 22.26 -12.46
CA HIS A 329 23.30 22.94 -11.93
C HIS A 329 23.38 22.88 -10.39
N GLN A 330 24.02 23.88 -9.80
CA GLN A 330 23.99 24.12 -8.35
C GLN A 330 22.60 24.51 -7.84
N GLY A 331 21.60 24.71 -8.72
CA GLY A 331 20.23 24.97 -8.31
C GLY A 331 19.39 23.70 -8.14
N VAL A 332 18.57 23.74 -7.10
CA VAL A 332 17.58 22.70 -6.79
C VAL A 332 16.47 22.73 -7.85
N LEU A 333 16.61 21.90 -8.89
CA LEU A 333 15.61 21.72 -9.93
C LEU A 333 14.44 20.88 -9.42
N ARG A 334 13.21 21.34 -9.68
CA ARG A 334 11.97 20.67 -9.27
C ARG A 334 10.93 20.71 -10.38
N ARG A 335 10.20 19.62 -10.49
CA ARG A 335 9.01 19.51 -11.32
C ARG A 335 7.77 19.82 -10.50
N LEU A 336 6.95 20.71 -11.03
CA LEU A 336 5.63 21.06 -10.52
C LEU A 336 4.59 20.48 -11.49
N ILE A 337 3.73 19.59 -11.00
CA ILE A 337 2.59 19.08 -11.78
C ILE A 337 1.33 19.78 -11.28
N PHE A 338 0.67 20.54 -12.15
CA PHE A 338 -0.55 21.27 -11.82
C PHE A 338 -1.78 20.44 -12.19
N LEU A 339 -2.58 20.11 -11.18
CA LEU A 339 -3.88 19.45 -11.35
C LEU A 339 -4.98 20.42 -10.97
N GLU A 340 -5.96 20.56 -11.85
CA GLU A 340 -7.20 21.23 -11.49
C GLU A 340 -8.03 20.30 -10.59
N ILE A 341 -8.64 20.88 -9.55
CA ILE A 341 -9.48 20.14 -8.60
C ILE A 341 -10.94 20.60 -8.65
N GLU A 342 -11.83 19.64 -8.90
CA GLU A 342 -13.29 19.82 -8.89
C GLU A 342 -13.87 19.16 -7.63
N ASP A 343 -14.99 19.69 -7.11
CA ASP A 343 -15.68 19.20 -5.90
C ASP A 343 -14.83 19.16 -4.62
N ALA A 344 -13.81 20.03 -4.54
CA ALA A 344 -12.98 20.16 -3.36
C ALA A 344 -13.72 20.91 -2.23
N GLY A 345 -13.66 20.33 -1.03
CA GLY A 345 -14.12 20.98 0.21
C GLY A 345 -13.20 22.16 0.62
N ALA A 346 -13.22 22.50 1.91
CA ALA A 346 -12.37 23.56 2.45
C ALA A 346 -10.87 23.25 2.27
N LEU A 347 -10.13 24.16 1.63
CA LEU A 347 -8.68 24.07 1.45
C LEU A 347 -7.96 24.36 2.79
N PRO A 348 -6.74 23.83 3.01
CA PRO A 348 -5.93 23.04 2.07
C PRO A 348 -6.31 21.55 2.03
N TYR A 349 -6.86 21.00 3.11
CA TYR A 349 -7.10 19.55 3.26
C TYR A 349 -8.16 19.01 2.30
N GLY A 350 -9.13 19.84 1.92
CA GLY A 350 -10.20 19.51 0.98
C GLY A 350 -9.69 19.04 -0.38
N ALA A 351 -8.51 19.51 -0.82
CA ALA A 351 -7.88 19.07 -2.07
C ALA A 351 -7.57 17.56 -2.10
N PHE A 352 -7.40 16.94 -0.92
CA PHE A 352 -7.09 15.52 -0.76
C PHE A 352 -8.34 14.67 -0.52
N GLY A 353 -9.55 15.23 -0.63
CA GLY A 353 -10.80 14.49 -0.47
C GLY A 353 -10.92 13.30 -1.43
N ILE A 354 -11.63 12.25 -1.00
CA ILE A 354 -11.87 11.03 -1.80
C ILE A 354 -12.73 11.35 -3.03
N ARG A 355 -13.65 12.32 -2.90
CA ARG A 355 -14.59 12.69 -3.96
C ARG A 355 -13.98 13.64 -4.99
N VAL A 356 -12.87 14.28 -4.65
CA VAL A 356 -12.22 15.30 -5.48
C VAL A 356 -11.68 14.67 -6.75
N LYS A 357 -12.14 15.21 -7.88
CA LYS A 357 -11.62 14.86 -9.19
C LYS A 357 -10.39 15.73 -9.46
N ARG A 358 -9.29 15.10 -9.83
CA ARG A 358 -8.00 15.74 -10.10
C ARG A 358 -7.69 15.54 -11.57
N THR A 359 -7.63 16.61 -12.34
CA THR A 359 -7.32 16.55 -13.78
C THR A 359 -6.01 17.26 -14.04
N PRO A 360 -4.97 16.56 -14.52
CA PRO A 360 -3.71 17.19 -14.92
C PRO A 360 -3.95 18.26 -15.99
N ARG A 361 -3.29 19.41 -15.86
CA ARG A 361 -3.39 20.52 -16.81
C ARG A 361 -2.06 20.79 -17.52
N PHE A 362 -1.02 21.04 -16.75
CA PHE A 362 0.33 21.29 -17.28
C PHE A 362 1.37 20.92 -16.22
N MET A 363 2.63 20.84 -16.65
CA MET A 363 3.78 20.63 -15.77
C MET A 363 4.76 21.78 -15.96
N ALA A 364 5.60 22.05 -14.97
CA ALA A 364 6.63 23.08 -15.07
C ALA A 364 7.90 22.63 -14.35
N ASP A 365 9.04 22.71 -15.04
CA ASP A 365 10.35 22.43 -14.44
C ASP A 365 11.02 23.75 -14.06
N ILE A 366 11.24 23.94 -12.76
CA ILE A 366 11.65 25.21 -12.17
C ILE A 366 12.88 25.02 -11.29
N GLU A 367 13.87 25.87 -11.50
CA GLU A 367 15.00 26.02 -10.61
C GLU A 367 14.65 26.98 -9.46
N PHE A 368 14.49 26.46 -8.24
CA PHE A 368 13.99 27.24 -7.09
C PHE A 368 14.89 28.43 -6.67
N HIS A 369 16.18 28.43 -7.04
CA HIS A 369 17.12 29.48 -6.66
C HIS A 369 17.02 30.70 -7.58
N ASN A 370 16.99 30.46 -8.88
CA ASN A 370 17.02 31.51 -9.90
C ASN A 370 15.64 31.83 -10.47
N LEU A 371 14.59 31.12 -10.04
CA LEU A 371 13.23 31.17 -10.60
C LEU A 371 13.22 30.98 -12.13
N LYS A 372 14.21 30.25 -12.65
CA LYS A 372 14.35 29.99 -14.07
C LYS A 372 13.43 28.85 -14.45
N LEU A 373 12.54 29.12 -15.39
CA LEU A 373 11.71 28.11 -16.05
C LEU A 373 12.53 27.39 -17.12
N LEU A 374 12.62 26.06 -17.02
CA LEU A 374 13.32 25.26 -18.03
C LEU A 374 12.36 24.63 -19.04
N GLN A 375 11.16 24.23 -18.61
CA GLN A 375 10.16 23.58 -19.45
C GLN A 375 8.74 23.81 -18.88
N ILE A 376 7.74 23.99 -19.75
CA ILE A 376 6.30 23.97 -19.45
C ILE A 376 5.55 23.04 -20.40
#